data_AF-A0A554FVJ8-F1
#
_entry.id   AF-A0A554FVJ8-F1
#
_cell.length_a   1.000
_cell.length_b   1.000
_cell.length_c   1.000
_cell.angle_alpha   90.00
_cell.angle_beta   90.00
_cell.angle_gamma   90.00
#
_symmetry.space_group_name_H-M   'P 1'
#
loop_
_entity.id
_entity.type
_entity.pdbx_description
1 polymer ?
#
loop_
_entity_poly.entity_id
_entity_poly.type
_entity_poly.pdbx_seq_one_letter_code
_entity_poly.pdbx_strand_id
1 'polypeptide(L)'
;MDRPWTSINRREGRARFALALLWGMAGGAGCTASAADEASSEAPQRQERPLAAEATLRPPRRVDSLLSLFDQTASVVEGEVTDIRSEYSPRTGPWTVVTLGNVRAHLGTAPREVQLKQAGGLLPDGRRLVISHVPRFVQGARYVVFLRNTGWSLSPVLDEHAFRVETVAGREVLVGAEGGLVSGMDSEGVRQTAPVFETVELMGVRPALRAGAEGRKAPEALGREAFLSLLQNHLRARGLTVEGTFRAEPVTAASSLSVAVAPAPARGPASGIVPLQPERDVPPGQP
;
A
#
# COMPACT_ATOMS: atom_id res chain seq x y z
N MET A 1 -36.54 -2.75 33.09
CA MET A 1 -36.95 -2.76 31.66
C MET A 1 -35.73 -3.16 30.89
N ASP A 2 -35.61 -4.47 30.69
CA ASP A 2 -34.42 -5.15 30.22
C ASP A 2 -34.60 -5.65 28.78
N ARG A 3 -33.43 -5.76 28.11
CA ARG A 3 -33.07 -6.66 27.00
C ARG A 3 -33.26 -6.15 25.55
N PRO A 4 -32.58 -6.75 24.55
CA PRO A 4 -31.12 -6.82 24.39
C PRO A 4 -30.68 -6.82 22.91
N TRP A 5 -29.37 -6.92 22.71
CA TRP A 5 -28.72 -7.34 21.46
C TRP A 5 -29.16 -8.74 21.00
N THR A 6 -29.39 -8.93 19.70
CA THR A 6 -29.58 -10.25 19.07
C THR A 6 -28.33 -10.67 18.29
N SER A 7 -27.70 -11.74 18.78
CA SER A 7 -26.79 -12.59 18.03
C SER A 7 -27.60 -13.60 17.20
N ILE A 8 -27.20 -13.85 15.96
CA ILE A 8 -27.71 -14.95 15.15
C ILE A 8 -26.62 -16.01 15.10
N ASN A 9 -26.90 -17.13 15.78
CA ASN A 9 -26.11 -18.34 15.77
C ASN A 9 -26.98 -19.44 15.12
N ARG A 10 -26.51 -20.06 14.03
CA ARG A 10 -27.21 -21.15 13.33
C ARG A 10 -26.44 -22.46 13.52
N ARG A 11 -26.87 -23.25 14.50
CA ARG A 11 -26.76 -24.72 14.57
C ARG A 11 -27.60 -25.33 13.44
N GLU A 12 -27.47 -26.57 12.96
CA GLU A 12 -26.71 -27.77 13.30
C GLU A 12 -26.81 -28.69 12.06
N GLY A 13 -25.81 -29.52 11.82
CA GLY A 13 -25.86 -30.61 10.84
C GLY A 13 -24.92 -31.74 11.27
N ARG A 14 -25.40 -32.59 12.19
CA ARG A 14 -24.71 -33.81 12.64
C ARG A 14 -24.89 -34.93 11.63
N ALA A 15 -23.79 -35.58 11.26
CA ALA A 15 -23.76 -37.00 10.87
C ALA A 15 -22.69 -37.71 11.70
N ARG A 16 -22.92 -38.99 11.97
CA ARG A 16 -22.53 -39.74 13.16
C ARG A 16 -21.76 -41.00 12.73
N PHE A 17 -20.80 -41.41 13.57
CA PHE A 17 -20.25 -42.77 13.77
C PHE A 17 -19.48 -43.47 12.63
N ALA A 18 -18.24 -43.90 12.91
CA ALA A 18 -17.96 -45.26 13.41
C ALA A 18 -16.48 -45.42 13.83
N LEU A 19 -16.29 -45.99 15.02
CA LEU A 19 -15.04 -46.47 15.60
C LEU A 19 -14.95 -47.97 15.31
N ALA A 20 -13.82 -48.47 14.84
CA ALA A 20 -13.52 -49.90 14.85
C ALA A 20 -12.06 -50.14 15.28
N LEU A 21 -11.93 -50.69 16.49
CA LEU A 21 -10.77 -51.37 17.06
C LEU A 21 -10.62 -52.76 16.43
N LEU A 22 -9.38 -53.19 16.15
CA LEU A 22 -8.90 -54.58 16.17
C LEU A 22 -7.36 -54.48 16.29
N TRP A 23 -6.79 -54.69 17.48
CA TRP A 23 -6.22 -55.96 17.98
C TRP A 23 -5.16 -56.60 17.08
N GLY A 24 -3.94 -56.66 17.61
CA GLY A 24 -2.81 -57.44 17.11
C GLY A 24 -1.74 -57.54 18.19
N MET A 25 -1.94 -58.47 19.13
CA MET A 25 -0.97 -58.87 20.16
C MET A 25 0.01 -59.91 19.59
N ALA A 26 1.32 -59.63 19.74
CA ALA A 26 2.42 -60.58 19.98
C ALA A 26 3.68 -59.68 20.08
N GLY A 27 4.47 -59.61 21.14
CA GLY A 27 4.87 -60.62 22.11
C GLY A 27 6.40 -60.70 22.04
N GLY A 28 7.11 -60.36 23.12
CA GLY A 28 8.58 -60.52 23.17
C GLY A 28 9.26 -59.58 24.16
N ALA A 29 9.82 -60.15 25.21
CA ALA A 29 10.38 -59.53 26.40
C ALA A 29 11.72 -58.79 26.18
N GLY A 30 12.07 -57.92 27.14
CA GLY A 30 13.48 -57.58 27.37
C GLY A 30 13.78 -56.25 28.04
N CYS A 31 13.96 -56.30 29.37
CA CYS A 31 14.93 -55.52 30.15
C CYS A 31 14.66 -54.03 30.49
N THR A 32 14.97 -53.76 31.76
CA THR A 32 14.76 -52.57 32.59
C THR A 32 15.97 -51.62 32.61
N ALA A 33 15.71 -50.39 33.08
CA ALA A 33 16.64 -49.34 33.57
C ALA A 33 17.25 -48.43 32.47
N SER A 34 17.42 -47.12 32.64
CA SER A 34 17.45 -46.25 33.82
C SER A 34 17.01 -44.81 33.46
N ALA A 35 16.78 -44.03 34.52
CA ALA A 35 16.43 -42.61 34.56
C ALA A 35 17.30 -41.69 33.67
N ALA A 36 16.61 -40.65 33.15
CA ALA A 36 16.98 -39.24 33.07
C ALA A 36 18.46 -38.86 32.97
N ASP A 37 18.83 -38.15 31.89
CA ASP A 37 19.27 -36.75 32.05
C ASP A 37 19.24 -35.95 30.74
N GLU A 38 19.10 -34.65 30.93
CA GLU A 38 18.96 -33.51 30.04
C GLU A 38 19.49 -33.60 28.59
N ALA A 39 18.58 -33.46 27.63
CA ALA A 39 18.90 -33.01 26.27
C ALA A 39 18.28 -31.62 26.06
N SER A 40 19.04 -30.57 26.39
CA SER A 40 18.77 -29.21 25.95
C SER A 40 18.78 -29.18 24.42
N SER A 41 17.61 -29.20 23.80
CA SER A 41 17.47 -28.93 22.38
C SER A 41 17.60 -27.43 22.14
N GLU A 42 18.84 -26.99 21.89
CA GLU A 42 19.11 -25.74 21.19
C GLU A 42 18.49 -25.83 19.78
N ALA A 43 17.37 -25.15 19.59
CA ALA A 43 16.82 -24.89 18.27
C ALA A 43 17.88 -24.11 17.44
N PRO A 44 18.13 -24.46 16.18
CA PRO A 44 19.11 -23.75 15.38
C PRO A 44 18.60 -22.32 15.18
N GLN A 45 19.31 -21.36 15.76
CA GLN A 45 19.12 -19.95 15.47
C GLN A 45 19.24 -19.78 13.96
N ARG A 46 18.10 -19.44 13.33
CA ARG A 46 18.01 -19.10 11.92
C ARG A 46 18.88 -17.86 11.72
N GLN A 47 20.13 -18.09 11.34
CA GLN A 47 21.11 -17.06 11.11
C GLN A 47 20.60 -16.16 10.00
N GLU A 48 20.04 -15.02 10.39
CA GLU A 48 19.64 -13.95 9.49
C GLU A 48 20.88 -13.61 8.67
N ARG A 49 20.77 -13.73 7.34
CA ARG A 49 21.72 -13.15 6.40
C ARG A 49 21.13 -11.84 5.84
N PRO A 50 21.26 -10.67 6.51
CA PRO A 50 20.93 -9.41 5.86
C PRO A 50 22.20 -8.58 5.73
N LEU A 51 22.86 -8.57 4.56
CA LEU A 51 23.79 -7.48 4.18
C LEU A 51 24.31 -7.61 2.73
N ALA A 52 24.48 -8.83 2.21
CA ALA A 52 25.09 -9.00 0.89
C ALA A 52 24.15 -8.70 -0.31
N ALA A 53 22.83 -8.73 -0.11
CA ALA A 53 21.85 -8.55 -1.19
C ALA A 53 21.43 -7.09 -1.45
N GLU A 54 21.72 -6.17 -0.52
CA GLU A 54 21.37 -4.74 -0.69
C GLU A 54 22.31 -4.01 -1.66
N ALA A 55 23.52 -4.54 -1.90
CA ALA A 55 24.57 -3.90 -2.69
C ALA A 55 24.36 -3.95 -4.23
N THR A 56 23.34 -4.67 -4.73
CA THR A 56 23.12 -4.88 -6.17
C THR A 56 21.87 -4.20 -6.73
N LEU A 57 21.07 -3.54 -5.90
CA LEU A 57 19.85 -2.87 -6.37
C LEU A 57 20.14 -1.46 -6.88
N ARG A 58 19.66 -1.14 -8.09
CA ARG A 58 19.70 0.22 -8.61
C ARG A 58 18.88 1.14 -7.68
N PRO A 59 19.39 2.33 -7.32
CA PRO A 59 18.61 3.29 -6.52
C PRO A 59 17.43 3.84 -7.34
N PRO A 60 16.28 4.14 -6.70
CA PRO A 60 15.17 4.78 -7.37
C PRO A 60 15.54 6.20 -7.79
N ARG A 61 15.02 6.61 -8.94
CA ARG A 61 15.19 7.93 -9.55
C ARG A 61 13.83 8.58 -9.80
N ARG A 62 13.81 9.90 -9.94
CA ARG A 62 12.59 10.61 -10.33
C ARG A 62 12.11 10.11 -11.69
N VAL A 63 10.79 9.97 -11.85
CA VAL A 63 10.15 9.74 -13.14
C VAL A 63 9.86 11.12 -13.74
N ASP A 64 10.62 11.49 -14.76
CA ASP A 64 10.52 12.80 -15.44
C ASP A 64 10.13 12.69 -16.92
N SER A 65 10.08 11.46 -17.43
CA SER A 65 9.82 11.13 -18.82
C SER A 65 9.28 9.72 -18.95
N LEU A 66 8.63 9.42 -20.06
CA LEU A 66 8.15 8.07 -20.35
C LEU A 66 9.28 7.03 -20.40
N LEU A 67 10.46 7.41 -20.87
CA LEU A 67 11.63 6.53 -20.88
C LEU A 67 12.11 6.22 -19.46
N SER A 68 12.17 7.23 -18.58
CA SER A 68 12.52 7.04 -17.17
C SER A 68 11.50 6.18 -16.42
N LEU A 69 10.20 6.26 -16.80
CA LEU A 69 9.15 5.41 -16.27
C LEU A 69 9.43 3.95 -16.64
N PHE A 70 9.67 3.67 -17.92
CA PHE A 70 9.91 2.31 -18.39
C PHE A 70 11.20 1.69 -17.85
N ASP A 71 12.30 2.43 -17.80
CA ASP A 71 13.58 1.93 -17.25
C ASP A 71 13.47 1.47 -15.79
N GLN A 72 12.59 2.12 -15.02
CA GLN A 72 12.38 1.78 -13.61
C GLN A 72 11.23 0.80 -13.39
N THR A 73 10.51 0.39 -14.43
CA THR A 73 9.38 -0.55 -14.33
C THR A 73 9.90 -1.98 -14.35
N ALA A 74 9.43 -2.83 -13.43
CA ALA A 74 9.57 -4.29 -13.49
C ALA A 74 8.37 -4.92 -14.20
N SER A 75 7.17 -4.45 -13.88
CA SER A 75 5.93 -4.93 -14.48
C SER A 75 4.83 -3.89 -14.40
N VAL A 76 3.90 -3.99 -15.34
CA VAL A 76 2.63 -3.25 -15.29
C VAL A 76 1.55 -4.29 -15.12
N VAL A 77 0.83 -4.20 -14.01
CA VAL A 77 -0.14 -5.22 -13.59
C VAL A 77 -1.53 -4.63 -13.49
N GLU A 78 -2.55 -5.44 -13.76
CA GLU A 78 -3.93 -5.14 -13.46
C GLU A 78 -4.46 -6.15 -12.44
N GLY A 79 -5.14 -5.67 -11.39
CA GLY A 79 -5.66 -6.52 -10.32
C GLY A 79 -6.71 -5.82 -9.47
N GLU A 80 -7.46 -6.60 -8.71
CA GLU A 80 -8.48 -6.11 -7.78
C GLU A 80 -7.90 -5.99 -6.37
N VAL A 81 -8.18 -4.89 -5.67
CA VAL A 81 -7.76 -4.73 -4.27
C VAL A 81 -8.65 -5.59 -3.38
N THR A 82 -8.13 -6.71 -2.90
CA THR A 82 -8.88 -7.68 -2.08
C THR A 82 -8.78 -7.37 -0.58
N ASP A 83 -7.66 -6.81 -0.14
CA ASP A 83 -7.39 -6.48 1.26
C ASP A 83 -6.55 -5.20 1.39
N ILE A 84 -6.83 -4.40 2.43
CA ILE A 84 -6.02 -3.26 2.84
C ILE A 84 -5.89 -3.32 4.36
N ARG A 85 -4.67 -3.49 4.86
CA ARG A 85 -4.40 -3.55 6.30
C ARG A 85 -3.24 -2.67 6.70
N SER A 86 -3.23 -2.26 7.97
CA SER A 86 -2.08 -1.59 8.59
C SER A 86 -1.24 -2.61 9.35
N GLU A 87 0.07 -2.53 9.14
CA GLU A 87 1.08 -3.25 9.90
C GLU A 87 1.94 -2.22 10.63
N TYR A 88 2.32 -2.49 11.88
CA TYR A 88 3.20 -1.60 12.64
C TYR A 88 4.40 -2.37 13.15
N SER A 89 5.59 -1.78 12.95
CA SER A 89 6.83 -2.26 13.54
C SER A 89 7.51 -1.10 14.25
N PRO A 90 7.95 -1.29 15.52
CA PRO A 90 8.72 -0.26 16.23
C PRO A 90 10.00 0.19 15.51
N ARG A 91 10.58 -0.68 14.66
CA ARG A 91 11.84 -0.40 13.95
C ARG A 91 11.67 0.38 12.65
N THR A 92 10.55 0.15 11.97
CA THR A 92 10.33 0.61 10.58
C THR A 92 9.07 1.45 10.42
N GLY A 93 8.36 1.74 11.52
CA GLY A 93 7.13 2.53 11.52
C GLY A 93 5.91 1.77 11.00
N PRO A 94 4.79 2.52 10.77
CA PRO A 94 3.57 1.97 10.21
C PRO A 94 3.69 1.78 8.69
N TRP A 95 3.13 0.67 8.22
CA TRP A 95 3.02 0.27 6.83
C TRP A 95 1.57 -0.03 6.49
N THR A 96 1.16 0.34 5.29
CA THR A 96 -0.10 -0.06 4.70
C THR A 96 0.20 -1.15 3.70
N VAL A 97 -0.37 -2.34 3.88
CA VAL A 97 -0.23 -3.46 2.96
C VAL A 97 -1.52 -3.60 2.18
N VAL A 98 -1.39 -3.44 0.86
CA VAL A 98 -2.48 -3.59 -0.10
C VAL A 98 -2.29 -4.90 -0.84
N THR A 99 -3.29 -5.77 -0.81
CA THR A 99 -3.26 -7.04 -1.56
C THR A 99 -4.05 -6.87 -2.84
N LEU A 100 -3.38 -7.10 -3.98
CA LEU A 100 -4.01 -7.22 -5.28
C LEU A 100 -4.25 -8.71 -5.59
N GLY A 101 -5.51 -9.10 -5.78
CA GLY A 101 -5.92 -10.41 -6.27
C GLY A 101 -6.22 -10.40 -7.77
N ASN A 102 -6.37 -11.61 -8.33
CA ASN A 102 -6.69 -11.83 -9.76
C ASN A 102 -5.73 -11.10 -10.71
N VAL A 103 -4.46 -11.01 -10.32
CA VAL A 103 -3.47 -10.19 -11.02
C VAL A 103 -3.16 -10.75 -12.41
N ARG A 104 -3.11 -9.84 -13.38
CA ARG A 104 -2.65 -10.07 -14.74
C ARG A 104 -1.53 -9.07 -15.06
N ALA A 105 -0.38 -9.57 -15.48
CA ALA A 105 0.67 -8.73 -16.03
C ALA A 105 0.35 -8.35 -17.49
N HIS A 106 0.41 -7.06 -17.78
CA HIS A 106 0.33 -6.49 -19.14
C HIS A 106 1.71 -6.22 -19.74
N LEU A 107 2.69 -5.99 -18.86
CA LEU A 107 4.13 -5.91 -19.17
C LEU A 107 4.92 -6.59 -18.06
N GLY A 108 6.04 -7.21 -18.42
CA GLY A 108 6.87 -7.96 -17.48
C GLY A 108 6.15 -9.21 -16.94
N THR A 109 6.52 -9.63 -15.73
CA THR A 109 5.92 -10.78 -15.05
C THR A 109 5.42 -10.40 -13.66
N ALA A 110 4.36 -11.07 -13.20
CA ALA A 110 3.83 -10.93 -11.86
C ALA A 110 3.10 -12.21 -11.42
N PRO A 111 3.13 -12.55 -10.12
CA PRO A 111 2.26 -13.58 -9.56
C PRO A 111 0.77 -13.19 -9.66
N ARG A 112 -0.13 -14.17 -9.42
CA ARG A 112 -1.60 -13.96 -9.42
C ARG A 112 -2.10 -13.14 -8.23
N GLU A 113 -1.30 -13.05 -7.19
CA GLU A 113 -1.53 -12.20 -6.02
C GLU A 113 -0.27 -11.38 -5.78
N VAL A 114 -0.41 -10.06 -5.60
CA VAL A 114 0.70 -9.13 -5.37
C VAL A 114 0.41 -8.33 -4.11
N GLN A 115 1.35 -8.31 -3.18
CA GLN A 115 1.29 -7.43 -2.00
C GLN A 115 2.11 -6.16 -2.25
N LEU A 116 1.48 -5.00 -2.06
CA LEU A 116 2.08 -3.69 -2.15
C LEU A 116 2.20 -3.12 -0.75
N LYS A 117 3.42 -3.10 -0.21
CA LYS A 117 3.71 -2.54 1.10
C LYS A 117 4.13 -1.08 0.95
N GLN A 118 3.41 -0.17 1.57
CA GLN A 118 3.58 1.28 1.41
C GLN A 118 3.75 1.96 2.76
N ALA A 119 4.63 2.95 2.84
CA ALA A 119 4.89 3.69 4.07
C ALA A 119 3.64 4.49 4.48
N GLY A 120 3.36 4.50 5.79
CA GLY A 120 2.16 5.13 6.36
C GLY A 120 1.14 4.09 6.83
N GLY A 121 0.08 4.54 7.48
CA GLY A 121 -0.93 3.66 8.10
C GLY A 121 -1.20 4.01 9.55
N LEU A 122 -1.87 3.12 10.27
CA LEU A 122 -2.24 3.33 11.67
C LEU A 122 -1.05 3.12 12.61
N LEU A 123 -0.90 4.03 13.56
CA LEU A 123 -0.02 3.93 14.72
C LEU A 123 -0.73 3.19 15.86
N PRO A 124 0.01 2.63 16.83
CA PRO A 124 -0.59 1.93 17.98
C PRO A 124 -1.53 2.79 18.84
N ASP A 125 -1.35 4.12 18.81
CA ASP A 125 -2.19 5.09 19.53
C ASP A 125 -3.46 5.50 18.74
N GLY A 126 -3.72 4.86 17.60
CA GLY A 126 -4.86 5.13 16.74
C GLY A 126 -4.69 6.32 15.80
N ARG A 127 -3.60 7.10 15.90
CA ARG A 127 -3.28 8.14 14.91
C ARG A 127 -2.88 7.50 13.58
N ARG A 128 -2.99 8.25 12.48
CA ARG A 128 -2.62 7.78 11.14
C ARG A 128 -1.44 8.59 10.60
N LEU A 129 -0.38 7.90 10.20
CA LEU A 129 0.69 8.49 9.41
C LEU A 129 0.26 8.49 7.94
N VAL A 130 0.22 9.68 7.34
CA VAL A 130 -0.08 9.87 5.92
C VAL A 130 1.19 10.35 5.25
N ILE A 131 1.63 9.63 4.22
CA ILE A 131 2.78 10.00 3.41
C ILE A 131 2.25 10.55 2.09
N SER A 132 2.62 11.80 1.78
CA SER A 132 2.41 12.37 0.46
C SER A 132 3.19 11.58 -0.59
N HIS A 133 2.68 11.48 -1.81
CA HIS A 133 3.32 10.75 -2.93
C HIS A 133 3.25 9.21 -2.88
N VAL A 134 2.45 8.67 -1.96
CA VAL A 134 2.15 7.23 -1.90
C VAL A 134 0.73 7.01 -2.42
N PRO A 135 0.56 6.17 -3.47
CA PRO A 135 -0.76 5.92 -4.03
C PRO A 135 -1.73 5.35 -3.00
N ARG A 136 -2.96 5.85 -3.03
CA ARG A 136 -4.05 5.39 -2.16
C ARG A 136 -4.96 4.44 -2.91
N PHE A 137 -5.29 3.33 -2.26
CA PHE A 137 -6.13 2.29 -2.82
C PHE A 137 -7.51 2.26 -2.17
N VAL A 138 -8.47 1.74 -2.92
CA VAL A 138 -9.87 1.55 -2.51
C VAL A 138 -10.13 0.06 -2.55
N GLN A 139 -10.58 -0.50 -1.44
CA GLN A 139 -10.90 -1.93 -1.36
C GLN A 139 -12.04 -2.30 -2.32
N GLY A 140 -11.92 -3.43 -3.01
CA GLY A 140 -12.86 -3.89 -4.05
C GLY A 140 -12.77 -3.15 -5.38
N ALA A 141 -11.90 -2.14 -5.51
CA ALA A 141 -11.66 -1.49 -6.79
C ALA A 141 -10.52 -2.16 -7.56
N ARG A 142 -10.59 -2.09 -8.89
CA ARG A 142 -9.58 -2.63 -9.80
C ARG A 142 -8.59 -1.53 -10.20
N TYR A 143 -7.31 -1.87 -10.30
CA TYR A 143 -6.24 -0.93 -10.62
C TYR A 143 -5.31 -1.46 -11.70
N VAL A 144 -4.76 -0.54 -12.50
CA VAL A 144 -3.55 -0.75 -13.30
C VAL A 144 -2.38 -0.09 -12.56
N VAL A 145 -1.36 -0.85 -12.20
CA VAL A 145 -0.26 -0.40 -11.32
C VAL A 145 1.09 -0.65 -11.97
N PHE A 146 1.96 0.36 -11.94
CA PHE A 146 3.35 0.27 -12.40
C PHE A 146 4.24 -0.11 -11.21
N LEU A 147 4.79 -1.32 -11.24
CA LEU A 147 5.67 -1.86 -10.20
C LEU A 147 7.12 -1.62 -10.55
N ARG A 148 7.93 -1.15 -9.60
CA ARG A 148 9.33 -0.82 -9.85
C ARG A 148 10.28 -2.01 -9.85
N ASN A 149 11.40 -1.87 -10.56
CA ASN A 149 12.54 -2.80 -10.57
C ASN A 149 13.76 -2.31 -9.75
N THR A 150 13.64 -1.17 -9.07
CA THR A 150 14.70 -0.55 -8.27
C THR A 150 14.50 -0.82 -6.77
N GLY A 151 15.51 -0.51 -5.97
CA GLY A 151 15.32 -0.34 -4.53
C GLY A 151 14.24 0.70 -4.22
N TRP A 152 13.58 0.60 -3.06
CA TRP A 152 12.57 1.56 -2.63
C TRP A 152 12.37 1.58 -1.12
N SER A 153 11.99 2.73 -0.58
CA SER A 153 11.75 2.94 0.86
C SER A 153 10.31 3.35 1.19
N LEU A 154 9.57 3.96 0.25
CA LEU A 154 8.22 4.45 0.51
C LEU A 154 7.14 3.59 -0.14
N SER A 155 7.30 3.24 -1.41
CA SER A 155 6.32 2.42 -2.13
C SER A 155 6.98 1.63 -3.25
N PRO A 156 6.53 0.39 -3.51
CA PRO A 156 6.90 -0.34 -4.72
C PRO A 156 6.23 0.20 -5.98
N VAL A 157 5.20 1.04 -5.84
CA VAL A 157 4.56 1.69 -6.98
C VAL A 157 5.47 2.80 -7.50
N LEU A 158 5.54 2.94 -8.83
CA LEU A 158 6.30 4.01 -9.46
C LEU A 158 5.54 5.33 -9.36
N ASP A 159 5.94 6.16 -8.41
CA ASP A 159 5.35 7.49 -8.20
C ASP A 159 3.81 7.37 -8.05
N GLU A 160 3.04 8.22 -8.73
CA GLU A 160 1.57 8.20 -8.72
C GLU A 160 0.94 7.26 -9.78
N HIS A 161 1.71 6.35 -10.37
CA HIS A 161 1.26 5.49 -11.48
C HIS A 161 0.48 4.24 -11.00
N ALA A 162 -0.53 4.47 -10.15
CA ALA A 162 -1.61 3.53 -9.87
C ALA A 162 -2.93 4.13 -10.33
N PHE A 163 -3.50 3.55 -11.38
CA PHE A 163 -4.71 4.06 -12.01
C PHE A 163 -5.91 3.18 -11.65
N ARG A 164 -6.92 3.77 -11.00
CA ARG A 164 -8.17 3.07 -10.71
C ARG A 164 -8.95 2.88 -12.01
N VAL A 165 -9.47 1.67 -12.22
CA VAL A 165 -10.36 1.37 -13.35
C VAL A 165 -11.79 1.71 -12.94
N GLU A 166 -12.40 2.62 -13.68
CA GLU A 166 -13.78 3.07 -13.48
C GLU A 166 -14.61 2.87 -14.75
N THR A 167 -15.93 2.68 -14.60
CA THR A 167 -16.85 2.60 -15.73
C THR A 167 -17.61 3.90 -15.84
N VAL A 168 -17.39 4.64 -16.94
CA VAL A 168 -18.07 5.91 -17.23
C VAL A 168 -18.78 5.76 -18.56
N ALA A 169 -20.10 5.97 -18.57
CA ALA A 169 -20.95 5.80 -19.76
C ALA A 169 -20.74 4.45 -20.48
N GLY A 170 -20.61 3.36 -19.72
CA GLY A 170 -20.44 2.00 -20.25
C GLY A 170 -19.03 1.67 -20.77
N ARG A 171 -18.05 2.59 -20.63
CA ARG A 171 -16.67 2.37 -21.04
C ARG A 171 -15.74 2.36 -19.83
N GLU A 172 -14.81 1.42 -19.81
CA GLU A 172 -13.74 1.37 -18.81
C GLU A 172 -12.68 2.43 -19.10
N VAL A 173 -12.44 3.30 -18.13
CA VAL A 173 -11.45 4.37 -18.16
C VAL A 173 -10.50 4.23 -16.97
N LEU A 174 -9.36 4.89 -17.07
CA LEU A 174 -8.35 4.93 -16.02
C LEU A 174 -8.40 6.28 -15.31
N VAL A 175 -8.39 6.25 -13.98
CA VAL A 175 -8.44 7.43 -13.11
C VAL A 175 -7.16 7.50 -12.27
N GLY A 176 -6.43 8.60 -12.35
CA GLY A 176 -5.23 8.82 -11.54
C GLY A 176 -5.56 9.18 -10.09
N ALA A 177 -4.53 9.29 -9.26
CA ALA A 177 -4.64 9.57 -7.82
C ALA A 177 -5.43 10.86 -7.51
N GLU A 178 -5.26 11.87 -8.36
CA GLU A 178 -5.91 13.18 -8.22
C GLU A 178 -7.34 13.24 -8.80
N GLY A 179 -7.85 12.13 -9.34
CA GLY A 179 -9.20 12.03 -9.89
C GLY A 179 -9.35 12.47 -11.35
N GLY A 180 -8.24 12.77 -12.04
CA GLY A 180 -8.20 13.01 -13.48
C GLY A 180 -8.30 11.72 -14.29
N LEU A 181 -8.90 11.77 -15.48
CA LEU A 181 -8.96 10.62 -16.39
C LEU A 181 -7.67 10.58 -17.22
N VAL A 182 -7.14 9.39 -17.49
CA VAL A 182 -6.05 9.22 -18.45
C VAL A 182 -6.55 9.61 -19.83
N SER A 183 -5.90 10.59 -20.46
CA SER A 183 -6.28 11.12 -21.78
C SER A 183 -5.30 10.76 -22.89
N GLY A 184 -4.10 10.32 -22.53
CA GLY A 184 -3.08 9.92 -23.49
C GLY A 184 -1.73 9.67 -22.84
N MET A 185 -0.72 9.55 -23.68
CA MET A 185 0.66 9.38 -23.28
C MET A 185 1.58 9.98 -24.34
N ASP A 186 2.66 10.62 -23.92
CA ASP A 186 3.69 11.22 -24.77
C ASP A 186 5.09 11.03 -24.17
N SER A 187 6.09 11.80 -24.61
CA SER A 187 7.46 11.71 -24.09
C SER A 187 7.58 12.08 -22.62
N GLU A 188 6.71 12.96 -22.11
CA GLU A 188 6.73 13.44 -20.72
C GLU A 188 6.09 12.42 -19.78
N GLY A 189 5.17 11.60 -20.29
CA GLY A 189 4.57 10.50 -19.54
C GLY A 189 3.08 10.34 -19.81
N VAL A 190 2.33 9.92 -18.79
CA VAL A 190 0.89 9.72 -18.87
C VAL A 190 0.17 11.06 -18.69
N ARG A 191 -0.61 11.47 -19.69
CA ARG A 191 -1.43 12.67 -19.62
C ARG A 191 -2.77 12.39 -18.95
N GLN A 192 -3.22 13.34 -18.14
CA GLN A 192 -4.50 13.27 -17.45
C GLN A 192 -5.34 14.54 -17.73
N THR A 193 -6.66 14.39 -17.69
CA THR A 193 -7.60 15.51 -17.74
C THR A 193 -7.58 16.28 -16.42
N ALA A 194 -8.29 17.41 -16.38
CA ALA A 194 -8.69 18.00 -15.11
C ALA A 194 -9.47 16.96 -14.25
N PRO A 195 -9.40 17.06 -12.90
CA PRO A 195 -10.10 16.12 -12.01
C PRO A 195 -11.60 16.09 -12.25
N VAL A 196 -12.12 14.89 -12.46
CA VAL A 196 -13.57 14.62 -12.57
C VAL A 196 -14.08 13.75 -11.43
N PHE A 197 -13.19 13.01 -10.76
CA PHE A 197 -13.46 12.33 -9.50
C PHE A 197 -12.88 13.11 -8.33
N GLU A 198 -13.41 12.88 -7.15
CA GLU A 198 -12.74 13.25 -5.90
C GLU A 198 -11.46 12.43 -5.72
N THR A 199 -10.54 12.94 -4.90
CA THR A 199 -9.33 12.21 -4.50
C THR A 199 -9.70 11.08 -3.55
N VAL A 200 -8.93 9.99 -3.54
CA VAL A 200 -9.14 8.90 -2.58
C VAL A 200 -8.91 9.39 -1.15
N GLU A 201 -9.96 9.31 -0.34
CA GLU A 201 -9.89 9.64 1.09
C GLU A 201 -9.06 8.62 1.88
N LEU A 202 -8.57 9.03 3.05
CA LEU A 202 -7.74 8.20 3.92
C LEU A 202 -8.43 6.93 4.42
N MET A 203 -9.77 6.93 4.44
CA MET A 203 -10.57 5.78 4.84
C MET A 203 -10.80 4.77 3.69
N GLY A 204 -10.23 5.02 2.51
CA GLY A 204 -10.36 4.12 1.36
C GLY A 204 -11.79 4.08 0.79
N VAL A 205 -12.61 5.09 1.10
CA VAL A 205 -13.95 5.24 0.52
C VAL A 205 -13.78 5.50 -0.97
N ARG A 206 -14.59 4.83 -1.80
CA ARG A 206 -14.57 5.01 -3.24
C ARG A 206 -14.97 6.46 -3.57
N PRO A 207 -14.12 7.23 -4.26
CA PRO A 207 -14.42 8.63 -4.57
C PRO A 207 -15.64 8.80 -5.45
N ALA A 208 -16.44 9.83 -5.16
CA ALA A 208 -17.58 10.19 -5.98
C ALA A 208 -17.13 10.93 -7.25
N LEU A 209 -18.00 10.89 -8.26
CA LEU A 209 -17.87 11.75 -9.43
C LEU A 209 -18.25 13.19 -9.02
N ARG A 210 -17.44 14.18 -9.41
CA ARG A 210 -17.67 15.59 -9.08
C ARG A 210 -18.92 16.11 -9.78
N ALA A 211 -19.69 16.94 -9.08
CA ALA A 211 -20.86 17.61 -9.64
C ALA A 211 -20.49 18.38 -10.92
N GLY A 212 -21.28 18.20 -11.99
CA GLY A 212 -21.05 18.83 -13.29
C GLY A 212 -20.09 18.08 -14.24
N ALA A 213 -19.43 17.01 -13.77
CA ALA A 213 -18.62 16.15 -14.66
C ALA A 213 -19.49 15.24 -15.55
N GLU A 214 -20.71 14.92 -15.14
CA GLU A 214 -21.66 14.05 -15.87
C GLU A 214 -22.12 14.65 -17.21
N GLY A 215 -22.16 15.99 -17.32
CA GLY A 215 -22.63 16.69 -18.52
C GLY A 215 -21.51 17.00 -19.53
N ARG A 216 -20.24 16.91 -19.12
CA ARG A 216 -19.14 16.90 -20.09
C ARG A 216 -19.20 15.54 -20.76
N LYS A 217 -19.51 15.51 -22.06
CA LYS A 217 -19.22 14.32 -22.89
C LYS A 217 -17.82 13.84 -22.50
N ALA A 218 -17.55 12.54 -22.56
CA ALA A 218 -16.24 11.98 -22.27
C ALA A 218 -15.37 11.81 -23.56
N PRO A 219 -15.10 12.84 -24.40
CA PRO A 219 -14.31 12.65 -25.61
C PRO A 219 -12.79 12.67 -25.34
N GLU A 220 -12.33 13.04 -24.14
CA GLU A 220 -10.89 13.12 -23.86
C GLU A 220 -10.31 11.93 -23.12
N ALA A 221 -11.13 11.06 -22.53
CA ALA A 221 -10.63 9.89 -21.81
C ALA A 221 -10.23 8.77 -22.76
N LEU A 222 -9.01 8.27 -22.61
CA LEU A 222 -8.52 7.07 -23.25
C LEU A 222 -9.11 5.84 -22.53
N GLY A 223 -9.67 4.90 -23.29
CA GLY A 223 -10.18 3.66 -22.71
C GLY A 223 -9.03 2.79 -22.15
N ARG A 224 -9.31 1.97 -21.13
CA ARG A 224 -8.32 1.07 -20.49
C ARG A 224 -7.52 0.26 -21.51
N GLU A 225 -8.20 -0.45 -22.40
CA GLU A 225 -7.55 -1.30 -23.42
C GLU A 225 -6.72 -0.49 -24.42
N ALA A 226 -7.20 0.71 -24.78
CA ALA A 226 -6.48 1.61 -25.68
C ALA A 226 -5.20 2.14 -25.03
N PHE A 227 -5.24 2.45 -23.72
CA PHE A 227 -4.06 2.84 -22.95
C PHE A 227 -3.02 1.71 -22.89
N LEU A 228 -3.44 0.50 -22.54
CA LEU A 228 -2.54 -0.66 -22.47
C LEU A 228 -1.92 -0.98 -23.83
N SER A 229 -2.70 -0.88 -24.91
CA SER A 229 -2.21 -1.04 -26.29
C SER A 229 -1.21 0.06 -26.66
N LEU A 230 -1.49 1.32 -26.29
CA LEU A 230 -0.60 2.45 -26.51
C LEU A 230 0.75 2.25 -25.80
N LEU A 231 0.71 1.73 -24.56
CA LEU A 231 1.87 1.39 -23.74
C LEU A 231 2.76 0.34 -24.43
N GLN A 232 2.15 -0.77 -24.85
CA GLN A 232 2.85 -1.85 -25.55
C GLN A 232 3.42 -1.38 -26.91
N ASN A 233 2.66 -0.55 -27.63
CA ASN A 233 3.12 0.02 -28.91
C ASN A 233 4.29 0.99 -28.71
N HIS A 234 4.32 1.78 -27.63
CA HIS A 234 5.43 2.69 -27.32
C HIS A 234 6.74 1.94 -27.06
N LEU A 235 6.67 0.82 -26.35
CA LEU A 235 7.81 -0.06 -26.10
C LEU A 235 8.28 -0.71 -27.39
N ARG A 236 7.35 -1.33 -28.16
CA ARG A 236 7.67 -1.99 -29.42
C ARG A 236 8.30 -1.04 -30.43
N ALA A 237 7.74 0.16 -30.60
CA ALA A 237 8.24 1.16 -31.55
C ALA A 237 9.66 1.64 -31.24
N ARG A 238 10.09 1.53 -29.98
CA ARG A 238 11.44 1.91 -29.52
C ARG A 238 12.38 0.72 -29.35
N GLY A 239 11.92 -0.50 -29.64
CA GLY A 239 12.69 -1.72 -29.37
C GLY A 239 12.98 -1.93 -27.87
N LEU A 240 12.12 -1.40 -27.00
CA LEU A 240 12.28 -1.48 -25.55
C LEU A 240 11.48 -2.65 -24.98
N THR A 241 12.01 -3.24 -23.92
CA THR A 241 11.35 -4.24 -23.08
C THR A 241 11.44 -3.80 -21.62
N VAL A 242 10.43 -4.14 -20.84
CA VAL A 242 10.45 -3.94 -19.40
C VAL A 242 11.21 -5.12 -18.78
N GLU A 243 12.25 -4.81 -18.00
CA GLU A 243 13.14 -5.80 -17.41
C GLU A 243 13.29 -5.63 -15.90
N GLY A 244 13.76 -6.69 -15.25
CA GLY A 244 13.96 -6.76 -13.81
C GLY A 244 12.84 -7.49 -13.08
N THR A 245 12.93 -7.51 -11.76
CA THR A 245 12.01 -8.26 -10.90
C THR A 245 11.40 -7.34 -9.87
N PHE A 246 10.07 -7.42 -9.74
CA PHE A 246 9.35 -6.71 -8.69
C PHE A 246 9.77 -7.23 -7.31
N ARG A 247 9.96 -6.31 -6.36
CA ARG A 247 10.27 -6.63 -4.96
C ARG A 247 9.17 -6.09 -4.04
N ALA A 248 8.56 -6.99 -3.27
CA ALA A 248 7.47 -6.66 -2.35
C ALA A 248 7.93 -5.99 -1.05
N GLU A 249 9.20 -6.14 -0.65
CA GLU A 249 9.75 -5.54 0.57
C GLU A 249 10.60 -4.29 0.28
N PRO A 250 10.58 -3.28 1.17
CA PRO A 250 11.42 -2.10 1.06
C PRO A 250 12.90 -2.42 1.26
N VAL A 251 13.78 -1.60 0.70
CA VAL A 251 15.19 -1.56 1.09
C VAL A 251 15.24 -0.91 2.48
N THR A 252 15.68 -1.69 3.45
CA THR A 252 15.77 -1.28 4.86
C THR A 252 17.01 -0.42 5.10
N ALA A 253 17.13 0.70 4.38
CA ALA A 253 18.14 1.69 4.68
C ALA A 253 17.55 2.69 5.69
N ALA A 254 18.02 2.61 6.93
CA ALA A 254 17.66 3.43 8.10
C ALA A 254 16.41 2.99 8.89
N SER A 255 16.67 2.42 10.06
CA SER A 255 15.75 2.42 11.21
C SER A 255 15.08 3.78 11.31
N SER A 256 13.76 3.80 11.50
CA SER A 256 13.07 5.02 11.90
C SER A 256 13.69 5.50 13.20
N LEU A 257 14.54 6.53 13.14
CA LEU A 257 15.05 7.22 14.33
C LEU A 257 13.86 8.00 14.90
N SER A 258 13.14 7.35 15.81
CA SER A 258 12.15 8.03 16.65
C SER A 258 12.90 9.08 17.45
N VAL A 259 12.81 10.35 17.06
CA VAL A 259 13.28 11.45 17.91
C VAL A 259 12.23 11.61 19.00
N ALA A 260 12.58 11.27 20.23
CA ALA A 260 11.76 11.58 21.38
C ALA A 260 11.64 13.11 21.48
N VAL A 261 10.46 13.65 21.17
CA VAL A 261 10.15 15.03 21.48
C VAL A 261 9.94 15.08 22.98
N ALA A 262 10.91 15.64 23.72
CA ALA A 262 10.69 15.96 25.12
C ALA A 262 9.47 16.90 25.21
N PRO A 263 8.44 16.59 26.00
CA PRO A 263 7.33 17.51 26.18
C PRO A 263 7.90 18.84 26.68
N ALA A 264 7.51 19.94 26.03
CA ALA A 264 7.86 21.27 26.51
C ALA A 264 7.52 21.36 28.00
N PRO A 265 8.41 21.87 28.87
CA PRO A 265 8.11 21.98 30.29
C PRO A 265 6.83 22.82 30.41
N ALA A 266 5.83 22.26 31.08
CA ALA A 266 4.61 22.97 31.39
C ALA A 266 5.00 24.29 32.06
N ARG A 267 4.70 25.42 31.40
CA ARG A 267 4.76 26.73 32.06
C ARG A 267 3.80 26.62 33.24
N GLY A 268 4.36 26.56 34.45
CA GLY A 268 3.60 26.69 35.68
C GLY A 268 2.80 28.00 35.66
N PRO A 269 1.69 28.08 36.39
CA PRO A 269 0.88 29.29 36.44
C PRO A 269 1.76 30.44 36.92
N ALA A 270 1.93 31.45 36.05
CA ALA A 270 2.56 32.69 36.42
C ALA A 270 1.70 33.34 37.52
N SER A 271 2.16 33.26 38.77
CA SER A 271 1.68 34.17 39.81
C SER A 271 2.04 35.59 39.37
N GLY A 272 1.00 36.42 39.33
CA GLY A 272 1.05 37.74 38.71
C GLY A 272 2.03 38.70 39.37
N ILE A 273 2.38 39.72 38.59
CA ILE A 273 2.00 41.11 38.84
C ILE A 273 2.15 41.80 37.48
N VAL A 274 1.05 42.29 36.93
CA VAL A 274 1.04 43.19 35.78
C VAL A 274 1.09 44.61 36.35
N PRO A 275 2.11 45.43 36.06
CA PRO A 275 1.98 46.86 36.19
C PRO A 275 1.21 47.38 34.97
N LEU A 276 -0.01 47.87 35.21
CA LEU A 276 -0.73 48.77 34.34
C LEU A 276 0.13 49.99 34.01
N GLN A 277 0.18 50.41 32.74
CA GLN A 277 -0.06 51.80 32.29
C GLN A 277 0.18 52.00 30.77
N PRO A 278 -0.35 53.06 30.14
CA PRO A 278 -1.66 53.05 29.49
C PRO A 278 -1.56 53.28 27.98
N GLU A 279 -2.67 53.10 27.28
CA GLU A 279 -2.85 53.53 25.89
C GLU A 279 -2.40 54.98 25.68
N ARG A 280 -1.67 55.23 24.58
CA ARG A 280 -1.72 56.53 23.92
C ARG A 280 -1.46 56.41 22.42
N ASP A 281 -2.56 56.50 21.69
CA ASP A 281 -2.78 57.27 20.46
C ASP A 281 -1.63 57.34 19.45
N VAL A 282 -1.81 56.59 18.37
CA VAL A 282 -1.16 56.83 17.07
C VAL A 282 -1.97 57.90 16.33
N PRO A 283 -1.44 59.09 16.02
CA PRO A 283 -2.08 59.99 15.07
C PRO A 283 -1.74 59.62 13.62
N PRO A 284 -2.63 59.90 12.65
CA PRO A 284 -2.47 59.47 11.27
C PRO A 284 -1.61 60.44 10.46
N GLY A 285 -0.75 59.88 9.59
CA GLY A 285 -0.44 60.39 8.24
C GLY A 285 0.26 61.74 8.05
N GLN A 286 1.49 61.64 7.51
CA GLN A 286 2.05 62.43 6.38
C GLN A 286 2.56 63.86 6.63
N PRO A 287 3.49 64.39 5.78
CA PRO A 287 3.78 64.08 4.37
C PRO A 287 4.91 63.09 4.08
#